data_AF-A0A2E5E7M4-F1
#
_entry.id   AF-A0A2E5E7M4-F1
#
_cell.length_a   1.000
_cell.length_b   1.000
_cell.length_c   1.000
_cell.angle_alpha   90.00
_cell.angle_beta   90.00
_cell.angle_gamma   90.00
#
_symmetry.space_group_name_H-M   'P 1'
#
loop_
_entity.id
_entity.type
_entity.pdbx_description
1 polymer ?
#
loop_
_entity_poly.entity_id
_entity_poly.type
_entity_poly.pdbx_seq_one_letter_code
_entity_poly.pdbx_strand_id
1 'polypeptide(L)' 'MSNISSVDEMFAWRSPSAKPYRALRGDISDDELVDIMLNEPKLIRRPILSDGVKIIFGYKKETYDQFI' A
#
# COMPACT_ATOMS: atom_id res chain seq x y z
N MET A 1 15.08 10.40 9.76
CA MET A 1 13.82 10.68 9.05
C MET A 1 13.18 9.33 8.76
N SER A 2 12.10 9.01 9.47
CA SER A 2 11.29 7.82 9.19
C SER A 2 10.69 7.97 7.79
N ASN A 3 11.08 7.11 6.85
CA ASN A 3 10.42 7.00 5.56
C ASN A 3 9.02 6.45 5.81
N ILE A 4 8.06 7.34 6.07
CA ILE A 4 6.65 6.98 6.16
C ILE A 4 6.22 6.54 4.76
N SER A 5 5.83 5.28 4.64
CA SER A 5 5.26 4.70 3.42
C SER A 5 3.90 5.37 3.17
N SER A 6 3.65 5.86 1.95
CA SER A 6 2.41 6.60 1.65
C SER A 6 1.20 5.68 1.61
N VAL A 7 0.01 6.23 1.89
CA VAL A 7 -1.26 5.51 1.76
C VAL A 7 -1.49 5.06 0.31
N ASP A 8 -1.05 5.84 -0.69
CA ASP A 8 -1.06 5.42 -2.11
C ASP A 8 -0.23 4.13 -2.34
N GLU A 9 0.93 3.96 -1.70
CA GLU A 9 1.76 2.76 -1.86
C GLU A 9 1.11 1.53 -1.20
N MET A 10 0.35 1.75 -0.12
CA MET A 10 -0.43 0.72 0.57
C MET A 10 -1.59 0.19 -0.28
N PHE A 11 -2.13 0.99 -1.22
CA PHE A 11 -3.26 0.56 -2.04
C PHE A 11 -2.84 -0.42 -3.16
N ALA A 12 -3.59 -1.51 -3.34
CA ALA A 12 -3.31 -2.58 -4.27
C ALA A 12 -3.72 -2.26 -5.72
N TRP A 13 -3.24 -1.14 -6.27
CA TRP A 13 -3.62 -0.59 -7.59
C TRP A 13 -3.57 -1.60 -8.75
N ARG A 14 -2.64 -2.55 -8.70
CA ARG A 14 -2.44 -3.58 -9.74
C ARG A 14 -3.40 -4.77 -9.60
N SER A 15 -4.15 -4.88 -8.51
CA SER A 15 -5.12 -5.98 -8.31
C SER A 15 -6.32 -5.87 -9.25
N PRO A 16 -7.01 -6.98 -9.57
CA PRO A 16 -8.27 -6.95 -10.31
C PRO A 16 -9.37 -6.16 -9.57
N SER A 17 -9.43 -6.27 -8.23
CA SER A 17 -10.40 -5.58 -7.38
C SER A 17 -10.25 -4.06 -7.42
N ALA A 18 -9.04 -3.55 -7.70
CA ALA A 18 -8.77 -2.12 -7.78
C ALA A 18 -9.24 -1.47 -9.09
N LYS A 19 -9.68 -2.24 -10.10
CA LYS A 19 -10.08 -1.72 -11.42
C LYS A 19 -11.04 -0.51 -11.35
N PRO A 20 -12.10 -0.49 -10.51
CA PRO A 20 -13.02 0.64 -10.44
C PRO A 20 -12.37 1.94 -9.96
N TYR A 21 -11.27 1.84 -9.19
CA TYR A 21 -10.65 2.97 -8.50
C TYR A 21 -9.45 3.55 -9.25
N ARG A 22 -8.90 2.87 -10.26
CA ARG A 22 -7.62 3.23 -10.91
C ARG A 22 -7.58 4.65 -11.47
N ALA A 23 -8.72 5.18 -11.91
CA ALA A 23 -8.82 6.54 -12.44
C ALA A 23 -8.63 7.62 -11.37
N LEU A 24 -8.80 7.28 -10.09
CA LEU A 24 -8.69 8.21 -8.96
C LEU A 24 -7.25 8.35 -8.46
N ARG A 25 -6.32 7.54 -8.97
CA ARG A 25 -4.96 7.47 -8.47
C ARG A 25 -4.22 8.80 -8.69
N GLY A 26 -3.75 9.39 -7.59
CA GLY A 26 -3.05 10.68 -7.58
C GLY A 26 -3.97 11.88 -7.32
N ASP A 27 -5.29 11.71 -7.45
CA ASP A 27 -6.28 12.78 -7.23
C ASP A 27 -7.11 12.56 -5.96
N ILE A 28 -7.30 11.30 -5.54
CA ILE A 28 -8.01 10.93 -4.30
C ILE A 28 -7.19 11.25 -3.06
N SER A 29 -7.86 11.66 -1.98
CA SER A 29 -7.21 11.92 -0.70
C SER A 29 -6.81 10.64 0.05
N ASP A 30 -5.86 10.76 0.97
CA ASP A 30 -5.42 9.65 1.82
C ASP A 30 -6.57 9.11 2.70
N ASP A 31 -7.43 9.98 3.24
CA ASP A 31 -8.56 9.58 4.09
C ASP A 31 -9.59 8.77 3.31
N GLU A 32 -9.93 9.20 2.08
CA GLU A 32 -10.85 8.46 1.21
C GLU A 32 -10.26 7.10 0.78
N LEU A 33 -8.95 7.04 0.53
CA LEU A 33 -8.25 5.78 0.27
C LEU A 33 -8.31 4.84 1.46
N VAL A 34 -8.13 5.35 2.68
CA VAL A 34 -8.26 4.58 3.92
C VAL A 34 -9.69 4.06 4.06
N ASP A 35 -10.70 4.89 3.85
CA ASP A 35 -12.12 4.48 3.92
C ASP A 35 -12.45 3.38 2.91
N ILE A 36 -11.94 3.47 1.69
CA ILE A 36 -12.09 2.40 0.68
C ILE A 36 -11.42 1.11 1.17
N MET A 37 -10.21 1.19 1.73
CA MET A 37 -9.49 0.02 2.25
C MET A 37 -10.15 -0.59 3.49
N LEU A 38 -10.79 0.21 4.35
CA LEU A 38 -11.57 -0.26 5.49
C LEU A 38 -12.80 -1.05 5.03
N ASN A 39 -13.49 -0.56 3.99
CA ASN A 39 -14.64 -1.24 3.40
C ASN A 39 -14.27 -2.47 2.56
N GLU A 40 -13.13 -2.42 1.86
CA GLU A 40 -12.62 -3.51 1.04
C GLU A 40 -11.16 -3.86 1.42
N PRO A 41 -10.92 -4.60 2.53
CA PRO A 41 -9.57 -4.90 3.03
C PRO A 41 -8.65 -5.67 2.05
N LYS A 42 -9.21 -6.28 1.02
CA LYS A 42 -8.47 -6.92 -0.09
C LYS A 42 -7.73 -5.90 -0.98
N LEU A 43 -8.09 -4.61 -0.90
CA LEU A 43 -7.41 -3.52 -1.59
C LEU A 43 -6.15 -3.05 -0.87
N ILE A 44 -5.85 -3.60 0.31
CA ILE A 44 -4.56 -3.40 0.97
C ILE A 44 -3.51 -4.29 0.32
N ARG A 45 -2.40 -3.70 -0.11
CA ARG A 45 -1.29 -4.37 -0.78
C ARG A 45 -0.55 -5.30 0.18
N ARG A 46 -0.26 -6.51 -0.29
CA ARG A 46 0.40 -7.59 0.48
C ARG A 46 1.59 -8.17 -0.28
N PRO A 47 2.57 -8.79 0.40
CA PRO A 47 2.78 -8.85 1.86
C PRO A 47 3.06 -7.48 2.50
N ILE A 48 2.94 -7.37 3.83
CA ILE A 48 3.34 -6.19 4.60
C ILE A 48 4.49 -6.62 5.51
N LEU A 49 5.66 -5.99 5.36
CA LEU A 49 6.83 -6.25 6.20
C LEU A 49 7.14 -4.98 7.00
N SER A 50 7.41 -5.12 8.30
CA SER A 50 7.81 -4.01 9.15
C SER A 50 8.74 -4.46 10.27
N ASP A 51 9.72 -3.63 10.61
CA ASP A 51 10.61 -3.74 11.78
C ASP A 51 10.23 -2.75 12.90
N GLY A 52 9.07 -2.10 12.80
CA GLY A 52 8.62 -1.04 13.72
C GLY A 52 9.19 0.35 13.42
N VAL A 53 10.15 0.48 12.51
CA VAL A 53 10.73 1.76 12.05
C VAL A 53 10.38 2.05 10.60
N LYS A 54 10.30 1.00 9.78
CA LYS A 54 10.00 1.03 8.35
C LYS A 54 8.86 0.07 8.04
N ILE A 55 8.10 0.39 6.99
CA ILE A 55 7.04 -0.46 6.47
C ILE A 55 7.26 -0.65 4.98
N ILE A 56 7.14 -1.90 4.51
CA ILE A 56 7.26 -2.27 3.10
C ILE A 56 5.96 -2.91 2.66
N PHE A 57 5.36 -2.35 1.62
CA PHE A 57 4.16 -2.88 0.99
C PHE A 57 4.49 -3.65 -0.29
N GLY A 58 4.06 -4.91 -0.33
CA GLY A 58 4.39 -5.86 -1.38
C GLY A 58 5.76 -6.49 -1.23
N TYR A 59 6.12 -7.29 -2.22
CA TYR A 59 7.43 -7.95 -2.28
C TYR A 59 8.37 -7.18 -3.20
N LYS A 60 9.52 -6.78 -2.67
CA LYS A 60 10.65 -6.20 -3.41
C LYS A 60 11.90 -6.95 -2.96
N LYS A 61 12.43 -7.84 -3.81
CA LYS A 61 13.54 -8.75 -3.46
C LYS A 61 14.72 -8.02 -2.82
N GLU A 62 15.20 -6.96 -3.48
CA GLU A 62 16.31 -6.12 -3.01
C GLU A 62 16.09 -5.52 -1.61
N THR A 63 14.84 -5.24 -1.26
CA THR A 63 14.50 -4.69 0.06
C THR A 63 14.42 -5.78 1.11
N TYR A 64 13.93 -6.97 0.76
CA TYR A 64 13.84 -8.09 1.69
C TYR A 64 15.23 -8.60 2.08
N ASP A 65 16.19 -8.64 1.14
CA ASP A 65 17.57 -9.05 1.41
C ASP A 65 18.30 -8.17 2.45
N GLN A 66 17.79 -6.97 2.75
CA GLN A 66 18.33 -6.07 3.79
C GLN A 66 17.78 -6.34 5.20
N PHE A 67 16.75 -7.18 5.32
CA PHE A 67 16.10 -7.53 6.59
C PHE A 67 16.45 -8.94 7.08
N ILE A 68 17.26 -9.68 6.32
CA ILE A 68 17.69 -11.07 6.60
C ILE A 68 19.20 -11.10 6.81
#